data_AF-A0A0N8T2U1-F1
#
_entry.id   AF-A0A0N8T2U1-F1
#
_cell.length_a   1.000
_cell.length_b   1.000
_cell.length_c   1.000
_cell.angle_alpha   90.00
_cell.angle_beta   90.00
_cell.angle_gamma   90.00
#
_symmetry.space_group_name_H-M   'P 1'
#
loop_
_entity.id
_entity.type
_entity.pdbx_description
1 polymer ?
#
loop_
_entity_poly.entity_id
_entity_poly.type
_entity_poly.pdbx_seq_one_letter_code
_entity_poly.pdbx_strand_id
1 'polypeptide(L)' 'MSKPRMAARSDWMTVGSFSPERFTGEERKEYEAEQDRIEREWDNQPN' A
#
# COMPACT_ATOMS: atom_id res chain seq x y z
N MET A 1 0.78 10.62 8.43
CA MET A 1 0.54 9.47 7.53
C MET A 1 -0.50 8.60 8.22
N SER A 2 -1.60 8.23 7.55
CA SER A 2 -2.65 7.44 8.21
C SER A 2 -2.19 6.00 8.47
N LYS A 3 -2.79 5.34 9.47
CA LYS A 3 -2.43 3.95 9.83
C LYS A 3 -2.54 2.99 8.63
N PRO A 4 -3.57 3.05 7.78
CA PRO A 4 -3.68 2.16 6.61
C PRO A 4 -2.55 2.36 5.60
N ARG A 5 -2.17 3.62 5.30
CA ARG A 5 -1.05 3.91 4.39
C ARG A 5 0.29 3.41 4.91
N MET A 6 0.55 3.60 6.20
CA MET A 6 1.75 3.06 6.84
C MET A 6 1.78 1.52 6.75
N ALA A 7 0.61 0.90 6.92
CA ALA A 7 0.47 -0.54 6.86
C ALA A 7 0.71 -1.07 5.42
N ALA A 8 0.23 -0.38 4.38
CA ALA A 8 0.52 -0.72 2.99
C ALA A 8 2.01 -0.67 2.66
N ARG A 9 2.69 0.38 3.11
CA ARG A 9 4.14 0.51 2.96
C ARG A 9 4.91 -0.57 3.72
N SER A 10 4.46 -0.90 4.93
CA SER A 10 5.05 -1.98 5.73
C SER A 10 4.88 -3.34 5.06
N ASP A 11 3.67 -3.67 4.61
CA ASP A 11 3.36 -4.94 3.95
C ASP A 11 4.24 -5.12 2.69
N TRP A 12 4.38 -4.07 1.88
CA TRP A 12 5.30 -4.09 0.75
C TRP A 12 6.76 -4.31 1.15
N MET A 13 7.27 -3.56 2.12
CA MET A 13 8.69 -3.65 2.52
C MET A 13 9.05 -4.94 3.27
N THR A 14 8.08 -5.62 3.88
CA THR A 14 8.33 -6.78 4.76
C THR A 14 7.85 -8.11 4.18
N VAL A 15 6.67 -8.13 3.58
CA VAL A 15 6.04 -9.33 3.00
C VAL A 15 6.22 -9.36 1.49
N GLY A 16 6.31 -8.18 0.84
CA GLY A 16 6.36 -8.07 -0.62
C GLY A 16 4.99 -8.27 -1.28
N SER A 17 3.90 -8.20 -0.51
CA SER A 17 2.52 -8.32 -0.99
C SER A 17 1.58 -7.47 -0.15
N PHE A 18 0.48 -7.03 -0.73
CA PHE A 18 -0.52 -6.20 -0.03
C PHE A 18 -1.69 -7.04 0.52
N SER A 19 -2.20 -6.65 1.70
CA SER A 19 -3.39 -7.26 2.32
C SER A 19 -4.48 -6.22 2.65
N PRO A 20 -5.13 -5.59 1.65
CA PRO A 20 -6.19 -4.60 1.88
C PRO A 20 -7.43 -5.16 2.58
N GLU A 21 -7.66 -6.47 2.51
CA GLU A 21 -8.80 -7.18 3.09
C GLU A 21 -8.89 -7.10 4.62
N ARG A 22 -7.81 -6.71 5.30
CA ARG A 22 -7.83 -6.46 6.76
C ARG A 22 -8.47 -5.12 7.14
N PHE A 23 -8.75 -4.25 6.16
CA PHE A 23 -9.39 -2.96 6.36
C PHE A 23 -10.77 -2.90 5.70
N THR A 24 -11.61 -1.97 6.14
CA THR A 24 -12.94 -1.74 5.56
C THR A 24 -13.23 -0.25 5.39
N GLY A 25 -14.22 0.09 4.56
CA GLY A 25 -14.69 1.46 4.39
C GLY A 25 -13.58 2.42 3.92
N GLU A 26 -13.43 3.54 4.63
CA GLU A 26 -12.46 4.57 4.30
C GLU A 26 -11.01 4.10 4.50
N GLU A 27 -10.75 3.28 5.52
CA GLU A 27 -9.40 2.76 5.79
C GLU A 27 -8.90 1.88 4.63
N ARG A 28 -9.79 1.07 4.05
CA ARG A 28 -9.46 0.26 2.88
C ARG A 28 -9.11 1.13 1.67
N LYS A 29 -9.88 2.19 1.42
CA LYS A 29 -9.59 3.12 0.31
C LYS A 29 -8.24 3.80 0.48
N GLU A 30 -7.91 4.23 1.70
CA GLU A 30 -6.60 4.83 1.97
C GLU A 30 -5.45 3.85 1.80
N TYR A 31 -5.65 2.59 2.19
CA TYR A 31 -4.68 1.53 1.98
C TYR A 31 -4.45 1.28 0.49
N GLU A 32 -5.53 1.03 -0.27
CA GLU A 32 -5.48 0.76 -1.71
C GLU A 32 -4.85 1.94 -2.48
N ALA A 33 -5.14 3.19 -2.08
CA ALA A 33 -4.51 4.36 -2.69
C ALA A 33 -2.98 4.43 -2.46
N GLU A 34 -2.48 3.96 -1.32
CA GLU A 34 -1.04 3.89 -1.07
C GLU A 34 -0.39 2.72 -1.81
N GLN A 35 -1.08 1.57 -1.87
CA GLN A 35 -0.68 0.44 -2.71
C GLN A 35 -0.48 0.90 -4.17
N ASP A 36 -1.48 1.56 -4.76
CA ASP A 36 -1.41 2.08 -6.13
C ASP A 36 -0.21 3.03 -6.33
N ARG A 37 0.11 3.85 -5.32
CA ARG A 37 1.25 4.75 -5.38
C ARG A 37 2.57 3.97 -5.38
N ILE A 38 2.70 2.99 -4.50
CA ILE A 38 3.90 2.16 -4.37
C ILE A 38 4.15 1.35 -5.64
N GLU A 39 3.10 0.74 -6.20
CA GLU A 39 3.18 -0.02 -7.45
C GLU A 39 3.66 0.87 -8.59
N ARG A 40 3.09 2.06 -8.74
CA ARG A 40 3.55 3.05 -9.74
C ARG A 40 4.99 3.51 -9.50
N GLU A 41 5.40 3.73 -8.26
CA GLU A 41 6.78 4.10 -7.93
C GLU A 41 7.76 2.99 -8.33
N TRP A 42 7.36 1.72 -8.18
CA TRP A 42 8.15 0.57 -8.60
C TRP A 42 8.20 0.42 -10.12
N ASP A 43 7.07 0.54 -10.81
CA ASP A 43 6.99 0.47 -12.28
C ASP A 43 7.81 1.59 -12.96
N ASN A 44 7.94 2.74 -12.30
CA ASN A 44 8.69 3.88 -12.82
C ASN A 44 10.17 3.90 -12.40
N GLN A 45 10.69 2.88 -11.71
CA GLN A 45 12.12 2.81 -11.41
C GLN A 45 12.92 2.50 -12.70
N PRO A 46 13.90 3.33 -13.06
CA PRO A 46 14.80 2.99 -14.16
C PRO A 46 15.65 1.78 -13.76
N ASN A 47 15.55 0.69 -14.55
CA ASN A 47 16.37 -0.52 -14.40
C ASN A 47 17.87 -0.23 -14.41
#